data_AF-A0A3V1QJI2-F1
#
_entry.id   AF-A0A3V1QJI2-F1
#
_cell.length_a   1.000
_cell.length_b   1.000
_cell.length_c   1.000
_cell.angle_alpha   90.00
_cell.angle_beta   90.00
_cell.angle_gamma   90.00
#
_symmetry.space_group_name_H-M   'P 1'
#
loop_
_entity.id
_entity.type
_entity.pdbx_description
1 polymer ?
#
loop_
_entity_poly.entity_id
_entity_poly.type
_entity_poly.pdbx_seq_one_letter_code
_entity_poly.pdbx_strand_id
1 'polypeptide(L)'
;MKNEPNFEIFRQAFSPRVEIAAALDGALKSIPNDLVKLKEACQKLNETLDELGQGYVEDQYRAYYIAMTIFVSLAEWKHAIRNAETDAQRFLNSAQLKASEIDMTPSLSENKQFNEFIEQVRSISKLDSLKQIQDQLTSWSLPLLLFANLRDKNIEEIRQGISSKGTKENKTQESTVAFLKFDIDGEPAQQWNYLKPGTAYDLNIEVRVSNWPKSANFLSLKPVTIDARERDWLPDFRFEKPEGEGPFTLKGIGRVVLEVANSFGSRPYEFLYAAEFDNLSNCQNVAIVGHRRLLLEGSDSAQAPLTGFSNVDRHLIKIRNILRAFPGLHSDDIANTMVILGGLGNVAAQALKASLFIAGTSEQKFQRKIAEMLRSRNEIGENLQGHPEAAGGITDLTFEDIPIELKVENNKVLFPKDFQKYFDQTAAYAIGLGKRIGILVVLESTSKSAPVGVIEDDIEVFTHPTGQSQVAIVVVVVRGGFPKPSSYSR
;
A
#
# COMPACT_ATOMS: atom_id res chain seq x y z
N MET A 1 -9.83 -19.76 -1.73
CA MET A 1 -10.49 -19.00 -0.66
C MET A 1 -9.64 -17.80 -0.32
N LYS A 2 -10.09 -16.58 -0.64
CA LYS A 2 -9.66 -15.42 0.15
C LYS A 2 -10.26 -15.65 1.53
N ASN A 3 -9.46 -15.63 2.60
CA ASN A 3 -10.06 -15.49 3.92
C ASN A 3 -10.71 -14.11 3.92
N GLU A 4 -12.04 -14.06 4.04
CA GLU A 4 -12.71 -12.80 4.32
C GLU A 4 -12.14 -12.22 5.63
N PRO A 5 -12.10 -10.89 5.79
CA PRO A 5 -11.61 -10.29 7.01
C PRO A 5 -12.42 -10.81 8.21
N ASN A 6 -11.80 -11.65 9.03
CA ASN A 6 -12.43 -12.25 10.19
C ASN A 6 -12.20 -11.34 11.40
N PHE A 7 -13.05 -10.33 11.50
CA PHE A 7 -13.04 -9.38 12.61
C PHE A 7 -13.33 -10.06 13.97
N GLU A 8 -13.93 -11.24 13.97
CA GLU A 8 -14.22 -11.98 15.18
C GLU A 8 -12.96 -12.66 15.73
N ILE A 9 -12.28 -13.47 14.92
CA ILE A 9 -10.97 -14.07 15.26
C ILE A 9 -9.94 -12.99 15.56
N PHE A 10 -9.92 -11.90 14.80
CA PHE A 10 -9.06 -10.77 15.09
C PHE A 10 -9.33 -10.20 16.48
N ARG A 11 -10.59 -9.93 16.85
CA ARG A 11 -10.94 -9.41 18.19
C ARG A 11 -10.62 -10.41 19.30
N GLN A 12 -10.93 -11.69 19.07
CA GLN A 12 -10.68 -12.78 20.02
C GLN A 12 -9.19 -12.99 20.28
N ALA A 13 -8.31 -12.86 19.27
CA ALA A 13 -6.86 -12.94 19.44
C ALA A 13 -6.23 -11.63 19.93
N PHE A 14 -6.84 -10.46 19.64
CA PHE A 14 -6.28 -9.15 19.98
C PHE A 14 -6.33 -8.88 21.49
N SER A 15 -7.45 -9.21 22.17
CA SER A 15 -7.56 -8.98 23.62
C SER A 15 -6.53 -9.78 24.42
N PRO A 16 -6.37 -11.11 24.23
CA PRO A 16 -5.33 -11.89 24.90
C PRO A 16 -3.91 -11.42 24.56
N ARG A 17 -3.66 -10.96 23.32
CA ARG A 17 -2.34 -10.41 22.94
C ARG A 17 -1.99 -9.16 23.75
N VAL A 18 -2.95 -8.24 23.92
CA VAL A 18 -2.75 -7.03 24.74
C VAL A 18 -2.53 -7.40 26.21
N GLU A 19 -3.29 -8.37 26.72
CA GLU A 19 -3.14 -8.89 28.08
C GLU A 19 -1.76 -9.55 28.29
N ILE A 20 -1.28 -10.36 27.34
CA ILE A 20 0.07 -10.96 27.37
C ILE A 20 1.12 -9.85 27.40
N ALA A 21 1.06 -8.86 26.50
CA ALA A 21 2.05 -7.79 26.44
C ALA A 21 2.09 -6.96 27.75
N ALA A 22 0.93 -6.67 28.35
CA ALA A 22 0.84 -5.95 29.60
C ALA A 22 1.37 -6.77 30.80
N ALA A 23 1.09 -8.07 30.83
CA ALA A 23 1.53 -8.97 31.90
C ALA A 23 3.01 -9.36 31.78
N LEU A 24 3.55 -9.41 30.56
CA LEU A 24 4.90 -9.88 30.28
C LEU A 24 5.96 -9.04 31.01
N ASP A 25 5.87 -7.71 30.98
CA ASP A 25 6.83 -6.81 31.68
C ASP A 25 6.83 -7.05 33.21
N GLY A 26 5.67 -7.36 33.77
CA GLY A 26 5.48 -7.65 35.19
C GLY A 26 5.86 -9.07 35.63
N ALA A 27 5.88 -10.04 34.71
CA ALA A 27 5.96 -11.47 35.02
C ALA A 27 7.21 -11.89 35.83
N LEU A 28 8.34 -11.16 35.69
CA LEU A 28 9.58 -11.44 36.43
C LEU A 28 9.72 -10.64 37.74
N LYS A 29 8.79 -9.71 38.04
CA LYS A 29 8.81 -8.86 39.24
C LYS A 29 8.43 -9.68 40.48
N SER A 30 8.57 -9.09 41.66
CA SER A 30 8.37 -9.78 42.95
C SER A 30 6.91 -10.13 43.25
N ILE A 31 5.94 -9.51 42.56
CA ILE A 31 4.52 -9.73 42.77
C ILE A 31 4.02 -10.75 41.71
N PRO A 32 3.54 -11.94 42.11
CA PRO A 32 3.19 -13.01 41.18
C PRO A 32 1.90 -12.76 40.38
N ASN A 33 1.17 -11.68 40.65
CA ASN A 33 -0.10 -11.35 40.00
C ASN A 33 0.03 -11.28 38.46
N ASP A 34 1.13 -10.71 37.96
CA ASP A 34 1.33 -10.59 36.51
C ASP A 34 1.74 -11.92 35.86
N LEU A 35 2.36 -12.85 36.60
CA LEU A 35 2.59 -14.21 36.11
C LEU A 35 1.28 -15.00 35.99
N VAL A 36 0.36 -14.83 36.94
CA VAL A 36 -0.97 -15.44 36.87
C VAL A 36 -1.75 -14.90 35.66
N LYS A 37 -1.77 -13.58 35.48
CA LYS A 37 -2.38 -12.95 34.30
C LYS A 37 -1.75 -13.40 32.98
N LEU A 38 -0.42 -13.55 32.94
CA LEU A 38 0.27 -14.04 31.76
C LEU A 38 -0.18 -15.45 31.39
N LYS A 39 -0.32 -16.35 32.39
CA LYS A 39 -0.84 -17.71 32.17
C LYS A 39 -2.27 -17.71 31.63
N GLU A 40 -3.16 -16.95 32.27
CA GLU A 40 -4.55 -16.84 31.84
C GLU A 40 -4.67 -16.29 30.42
N ALA A 41 -3.88 -15.25 30.09
CA ALA A 41 -3.87 -14.66 28.76
C ALA A 41 -3.31 -15.63 27.69
N CYS A 42 -2.27 -16.41 28.02
CA CYS A 42 -1.77 -17.47 27.14
C CYS A 42 -2.84 -18.55 26.90
N GLN A 43 -3.60 -18.93 27.92
CA GLN A 43 -4.70 -19.89 27.79
C GLN A 43 -5.80 -19.38 26.86
N LYS A 44 -6.26 -18.13 27.04
CA LYS A 44 -7.25 -17.50 26.14
C LYS A 44 -6.74 -17.41 24.70
N LEU A 45 -5.44 -17.14 24.51
CA LEU A 45 -4.85 -17.14 23.18
C LEU A 45 -4.89 -18.55 22.56
N ASN A 46 -4.60 -19.59 23.34
CA ASN A 46 -4.66 -20.98 22.86
C ASN A 46 -6.06 -21.36 22.37
N GLU A 47 -7.10 -20.97 23.09
CA GLU A 47 -8.49 -21.21 22.69
C GLU A 47 -8.80 -20.62 21.31
N THR A 48 -8.21 -19.47 20.98
CA THR A 48 -8.35 -18.86 19.65
C THR A 48 -7.49 -19.58 18.61
N LEU A 49 -6.29 -20.05 18.98
CA LEU A 49 -5.39 -20.80 18.08
C LEU A 49 -5.96 -22.14 17.63
N ASP A 50 -6.78 -22.78 18.47
CA ASP A 50 -7.45 -24.05 18.15
C ASP A 50 -8.41 -23.91 16.96
N GLU A 51 -8.94 -22.69 16.75
CA GLU A 51 -9.81 -22.37 15.63
C GLU A 51 -9.04 -22.02 14.34
N LEU A 52 -7.72 -21.84 14.42
CA LEU A 52 -6.89 -21.47 13.28
C LEU A 52 -6.45 -22.69 12.46
N GLY A 53 -6.50 -22.54 11.15
CA GLY A 53 -5.92 -23.45 10.15
C GLY A 53 -4.41 -23.25 9.99
N GLN A 54 -3.82 -23.85 8.96
CA GLN A 54 -2.38 -23.71 8.66
C GLN A 54 -2.13 -22.50 7.75
N GLY A 55 -1.02 -21.80 7.98
CA GLY A 55 -0.59 -20.67 7.14
C GLY A 55 0.43 -19.79 7.85
N TYR A 56 1.09 -18.91 7.09
CA TYR A 56 2.21 -18.11 7.60
C TYR A 56 1.84 -17.25 8.81
N VAL A 57 0.69 -16.56 8.77
CA VAL A 57 0.24 -15.70 9.87
C VAL A 57 -0.14 -16.54 11.10
N GLU A 58 -0.86 -17.63 10.89
CA GLU A 58 -1.28 -18.53 11.97
C GLU A 58 -0.07 -19.18 12.64
N ASP A 59 0.94 -19.57 11.86
CA ASP A 59 2.17 -20.17 12.35
C ASP A 59 3.04 -19.17 13.13
N GLN A 60 3.03 -17.89 12.77
CA GLN A 60 3.66 -16.82 13.58
C GLN A 60 3.00 -16.70 14.96
N TYR A 61 1.66 -16.82 15.00
CA TYR A 61 0.91 -16.80 16.25
C TYR A 61 1.14 -18.06 17.10
N ARG A 62 1.28 -19.23 16.48
CA ARG A 62 1.69 -20.47 17.16
C ARG A 62 3.10 -20.36 17.73
N ALA A 63 4.06 -19.84 16.95
CA ALA A 63 5.43 -19.61 17.40
C ALA A 63 5.46 -18.71 18.64
N TYR A 64 4.71 -17.61 18.60
CA TYR A 64 4.59 -16.68 19.72
C TYR A 64 3.96 -17.34 20.96
N TYR A 65 2.86 -18.10 20.79
CA TYR A 65 2.23 -18.81 21.90
C TYR A 65 3.15 -19.86 22.54
N ILE A 66 3.87 -20.65 21.72
CA ILE A 66 4.85 -21.62 22.21
C ILE A 66 5.94 -20.89 23.01
N ALA A 67 6.48 -19.80 22.47
CA ALA A 67 7.50 -19.01 23.14
C ALA A 67 7.02 -18.44 24.48
N MET A 68 5.79 -17.89 24.53
CA MET A 68 5.20 -17.38 25.77
C MET A 68 4.96 -18.48 26.81
N THR A 69 4.49 -19.65 26.38
CA THR A 69 4.25 -20.79 27.27
C THR A 69 5.54 -21.35 27.87
N ILE A 70 6.62 -21.37 27.10
CA ILE A 70 7.96 -21.71 27.60
C ILE A 70 8.47 -20.63 28.57
N PHE A 71 8.27 -19.36 28.23
CA PHE A 71 8.67 -18.25 29.10
C PHE A 71 7.91 -18.25 30.43
N VAL A 72 6.64 -18.64 30.46
CA VAL A 72 5.88 -18.84 31.71
C VAL A 72 6.63 -19.80 32.64
N SER A 73 7.13 -20.93 32.14
CA SER A 73 7.92 -21.87 32.95
C SER A 73 9.25 -21.28 33.42
N LEU A 74 9.89 -20.42 32.63
CA LEU A 74 11.10 -19.69 33.06
C LEU A 74 10.80 -18.62 34.12
N ALA A 75 9.65 -17.95 34.03
CA ALA A 75 9.20 -17.01 35.04
C ALA A 75 8.86 -17.75 36.35
N GLU A 76 8.19 -18.90 36.27
CA GLU A 76 7.95 -19.79 37.42
C GLU A 76 9.26 -20.21 38.09
N TRP A 77 10.31 -20.54 37.33
CA TRP A 77 11.63 -20.83 37.88
C TRP A 77 12.16 -19.68 38.74
N LYS A 78 12.08 -18.43 38.25
CA LYS A 78 12.51 -17.24 39.00
C LYS A 78 11.71 -17.04 40.28
N HIS A 79 10.39 -17.22 40.23
CA HIS A 79 9.52 -17.09 41.41
C HIS A 79 9.76 -18.22 42.42
N ALA A 80 9.93 -19.46 41.96
CA ALA A 80 10.20 -20.62 42.81
C ALA A 80 11.54 -20.48 43.55
N ILE A 81 12.59 -19.99 42.89
CA ILE A 81 13.87 -19.67 43.54
C ILE A 81 13.70 -18.55 44.57
N ARG A 82 12.95 -17.49 44.23
CA ARG A 82 12.67 -16.36 45.14
C ARG A 82 11.91 -16.80 46.39
N ASN A 83 10.97 -17.74 46.25
CA ASN A 83 10.14 -18.26 47.32
C ASN A 83 10.77 -19.44 48.08
N ALA A 84 12.00 -19.84 47.69
CA ALA A 84 12.69 -21.00 48.24
C ALA A 84 11.86 -22.30 48.15
N GLU A 85 11.11 -22.47 47.05
CA GLU A 85 10.34 -23.68 46.81
C GLU A 85 11.24 -24.90 46.64
N THR A 86 10.77 -26.05 47.11
CA THR A 86 11.44 -27.33 46.88
C THR A 86 11.41 -27.67 45.40
N ASP A 87 12.56 -28.07 44.86
CA ASP A 87 12.73 -28.48 43.46
C ASP A 87 12.38 -27.38 42.44
N ALA A 88 12.76 -26.12 42.71
CA ALA A 88 12.56 -25.00 41.78
C ALA A 88 13.17 -25.26 40.38
N GLN A 89 14.21 -26.10 40.29
CA GLN A 89 14.89 -26.46 39.05
C GLN A 89 13.99 -27.20 38.05
N ARG A 90 12.91 -27.86 38.52
CA ARG A 90 11.94 -28.54 37.64
C ARG A 90 11.34 -27.63 36.57
N PHE A 91 11.16 -26.35 36.88
CA PHE A 91 10.57 -25.37 35.96
C PHE A 91 11.52 -25.03 34.81
N LEU A 92 12.81 -24.87 35.08
CA LEU A 92 13.85 -24.69 34.07
C LEU A 92 14.00 -25.95 33.21
N ASN A 93 14.06 -27.12 33.84
CA ASN A 93 14.16 -28.39 33.11
C ASN A 93 12.93 -28.62 32.21
N SER A 94 11.73 -28.27 32.67
CA SER A 94 10.49 -28.31 31.87
C SER A 94 10.54 -27.36 30.67
N ALA A 95 11.02 -26.13 30.86
CA ALA A 95 11.18 -25.17 29.76
C ALA A 95 12.17 -25.66 28.70
N GLN A 96 13.31 -26.22 29.13
CA GLN A 96 14.33 -26.79 28.23
C GLN A 96 13.82 -28.04 27.50
N LEU A 97 13.09 -28.91 28.20
CA LEU A 97 12.48 -30.10 27.61
C LEU A 97 11.47 -29.70 26.52
N LYS A 98 10.54 -28.79 26.85
CA LYS A 98 9.59 -28.24 25.86
C LYS A 98 10.31 -27.62 24.67
N ALA A 99 11.41 -26.88 24.88
CA ALA A 99 12.20 -26.31 23.80
C ALA A 99 12.93 -27.36 22.93
N SER A 100 13.21 -28.55 23.47
CA SER A 100 13.84 -29.64 22.73
C SER A 100 12.85 -30.53 21.98
N GLU A 101 11.60 -30.62 22.46
CA GLU A 101 10.53 -31.46 21.91
C GLU A 101 9.66 -30.77 20.86
N ILE A 102 9.89 -29.48 20.57
CA ILE A 102 9.19 -28.77 19.50
C ILE A 102 9.49 -29.45 18.16
N ASP A 103 8.43 -29.96 17.53
CA ASP A 103 8.48 -30.42 16.15
C ASP A 103 8.61 -29.19 15.24
N MET A 104 9.80 -29.00 14.66
CA MET A 104 10.13 -27.86 13.81
C MET A 104 9.45 -28.04 12.46
N THR A 105 8.21 -27.57 12.36
CA THR A 105 7.55 -27.40 11.07
C THR A 105 8.36 -26.42 10.20
N PRO A 106 8.30 -26.52 8.85
CA PRO A 106 9.05 -25.63 7.97
C PRO A 106 8.83 -24.15 8.29
N SER A 107 7.61 -23.75 8.60
CA SER A 107 7.26 -22.36 8.96
C SER A 107 7.81 -21.89 10.30
N LEU A 108 7.89 -22.77 11.31
CA LEU A 108 8.57 -22.47 12.58
C LEU A 108 10.09 -22.35 12.38
N SER A 109 10.66 -23.23 11.54
CA SER A 109 12.10 -23.27 11.26
C SER A 109 12.61 -22.03 10.52
N GLU A 110 11.76 -21.35 9.76
CA GLU A 110 12.10 -20.10 9.05
C GLU A 110 11.98 -18.86 9.96
N ASN A 111 11.36 -18.98 11.14
CA ASN A 111 11.19 -17.87 12.06
C ASN A 111 12.47 -17.62 12.90
N LYS A 112 13.28 -16.66 12.45
CA LYS A 112 14.54 -16.28 13.11
C LYS A 112 14.36 -15.91 14.59
N GLN A 113 13.34 -15.11 14.92
CA GLN A 113 13.10 -14.66 16.30
C GLN A 113 12.74 -15.83 17.22
N PHE A 114 11.98 -16.80 16.71
CA PHE A 114 11.64 -18.02 17.43
C PHE A 114 12.85 -18.93 17.62
N ASN A 115 13.66 -19.15 16.58
CA ASN A 115 14.87 -19.97 16.68
C ASN A 115 15.89 -19.38 17.67
N GLU A 116 16.12 -18.07 17.62
CA GLU A 116 16.99 -17.37 18.56
C GLU A 116 16.48 -17.50 20.01
N PHE A 117 15.17 -17.40 20.22
CA PHE A 117 14.55 -17.65 21.52
C PHE A 117 14.79 -19.09 22.00
N ILE A 118 14.54 -20.10 21.16
CA ILE A 118 14.73 -21.52 21.52
C ILE A 118 16.17 -21.83 21.89
N GLU A 119 17.15 -21.30 21.15
CA GLU A 119 18.57 -21.49 21.47
C GLU A 119 18.97 -20.80 22.79
N GLN A 120 18.41 -19.63 23.09
CA GLN A 120 18.59 -19.00 24.39
C GLN A 120 18.00 -19.84 25.53
N VAL A 121 16.81 -20.42 25.34
CA VAL A 121 16.19 -21.29 26.36
C VAL A 121 17.00 -22.57 26.57
N ARG A 122 17.53 -23.19 25.51
CA ARG A 122 18.38 -24.39 25.61
C ARG A 122 19.68 -24.13 26.36
N SER A 123 20.24 -22.93 26.21
CA SER A 123 21.52 -22.56 26.82
C SER A 123 21.39 -21.86 28.18
N ILE A 124 20.17 -21.56 28.64
CA ILE A 124 19.97 -20.80 29.88
C ILE A 124 20.37 -21.62 31.11
N SER A 125 21.19 -21.01 31.97
CA SER A 125 21.62 -21.59 33.25
C SER A 125 21.63 -20.59 34.40
N LYS A 126 21.38 -19.30 34.12
CA LYS A 126 21.43 -18.19 35.10
C LYS A 126 20.18 -17.32 34.99
N LEU A 127 19.75 -16.78 36.13
CA LEU A 127 18.56 -15.92 36.22
C LEU A 127 18.73 -14.57 35.51
N ASP A 128 19.96 -14.06 35.41
CA ASP A 128 20.25 -12.75 34.80
C ASP A 128 19.89 -12.71 33.30
N SER A 129 19.95 -13.87 32.63
CA SER A 129 19.60 -14.02 31.22
C SER A 129 18.08 -13.90 30.96
N LEU A 130 17.23 -14.03 31.99
CA LEU A 130 15.78 -13.97 31.82
C LEU A 130 15.28 -12.59 31.39
N LYS A 131 16.00 -11.52 31.75
CA LYS A 131 15.60 -10.16 31.36
C LYS A 131 15.78 -9.95 29.85
N GLN A 132 16.87 -10.44 29.29
CA GLN A 132 17.12 -10.40 27.85
C GLN A 132 16.04 -11.15 27.07
N ILE A 133 15.66 -12.35 27.54
CA ILE A 133 14.58 -13.14 26.93
C ILE A 133 13.25 -12.37 27.02
N GLN A 134 12.93 -11.78 28.17
CA GLN A 134 11.73 -10.95 28.36
C GLN A 134 11.68 -9.77 27.38
N ASP A 135 12.80 -9.06 27.18
CA ASP A 135 12.88 -7.90 26.29
C ASP A 135 12.74 -8.31 24.81
N GLN A 136 13.32 -9.45 24.42
CA GLN A 136 13.14 -10.02 23.08
C GLN A 136 11.67 -10.41 22.82
N LEU A 137 11.00 -10.99 23.81
CA LEU A 137 9.60 -11.38 23.70
C LEU A 137 8.66 -10.16 23.68
N THR A 138 9.02 -9.09 24.40
CA THR A 138 8.26 -7.82 24.42
C THR A 138 8.32 -7.09 23.09
N SER A 139 9.42 -7.22 22.34
CA SER A 139 9.60 -6.64 21.02
C SER A 139 9.07 -7.50 19.87
N TRP A 140 8.41 -8.63 20.17
CA TRP A 140 7.88 -9.53 19.16
C TRP A 140 6.68 -8.93 18.40
N SER A 141 6.92 -8.55 17.16
CA SER A 141 5.89 -8.01 16.27
C SER A 141 5.11 -9.15 15.60
N LEU A 142 3.82 -9.24 15.89
CA LEU A 142 2.92 -10.17 15.21
C LEU A 142 2.09 -9.44 14.12
N PRO A 143 1.93 -10.06 12.93
CA PRO A 143 1.04 -9.57 11.89
C PRO A 143 -0.42 -9.52 12.38
N LEU A 144 -1.31 -8.83 11.66
CA LEU A 144 -2.73 -8.79 12.00
C LEU A 144 -3.43 -10.08 11.55
N LEU A 145 -4.16 -10.74 12.45
CA LEU A 145 -4.98 -11.94 12.19
C LEU A 145 -6.27 -11.66 11.39
N LEU A 146 -6.34 -10.55 10.65
CA LEU A 146 -7.56 -10.18 9.91
C LEU A 146 -7.90 -11.20 8.81
N PHE A 147 -6.91 -11.83 8.19
CA PHE A 147 -7.12 -12.77 7.09
C PHE A 147 -6.79 -14.21 7.47
N ALA A 148 -7.14 -14.59 8.71
CA ALA A 148 -6.76 -15.87 9.26
C ALA A 148 -7.43 -17.06 8.54
N ASN A 149 -6.66 -18.11 8.28
CA ASN A 149 -7.18 -19.42 7.89
C ASN A 149 -7.87 -20.04 9.10
N LEU A 150 -9.09 -20.55 8.92
CA LEU A 150 -9.80 -21.26 10.00
C LEU A 150 -9.71 -22.77 9.81
N ARG A 151 -9.77 -23.48 10.93
CA ARG A 151 -9.82 -24.94 10.99
C ARG A 151 -11.25 -25.39 10.69
N ASP A 152 -11.41 -26.20 9.65
CA ASP A 152 -12.72 -26.64 9.19
C ASP A 152 -13.26 -27.78 10.08
N LYS A 153 -14.11 -27.44 11.06
CA LYS A 153 -14.63 -28.38 12.08
C LYS A 153 -15.44 -29.56 11.50
N ASN A 154 -15.93 -29.44 10.25
CA ASN A 154 -16.72 -30.49 9.57
C ASN A 154 -15.89 -31.69 9.07
N ILE A 155 -14.55 -31.62 9.07
CA ILE A 155 -13.68 -32.70 8.56
C ILE A 155 -13.26 -33.69 9.67
N GLU A 156 -13.31 -33.30 10.94
CA GLU A 156 -12.87 -34.17 12.05
C GLU A 156 -13.91 -35.23 12.46
N GLU A 157 -15.22 -35.00 12.29
CA GLU A 157 -16.25 -36.02 12.56
C GLU A 157 -16.22 -37.17 11.54
N ILE A 158 -15.80 -36.93 10.30
CA ILE A 158 -15.65 -37.98 9.28
C ILE A 158 -14.41 -38.85 9.57
N ARG A 159 -13.42 -38.35 10.33
CA ARG A 159 -12.17 -39.07 10.62
C ARG A 159 -12.23 -39.98 11.85
N GLN A 160 -13.22 -39.83 12.74
CA GLN A 160 -13.38 -40.76 13.87
C GLN A 160 -13.97 -42.13 13.46
N GLY A 161 -14.44 -42.29 12.23
CA GLY A 161 -14.97 -43.56 11.71
C GLY A 161 -13.95 -44.55 11.13
N ILE A 162 -12.66 -44.19 11.00
CA ILE A 162 -11.67 -45.07 10.35
C ILE A 162 -10.41 -45.18 11.21
N SER A 163 -10.55 -45.76 12.41
CA SER A 163 -9.43 -46.45 13.06
C SER A 163 -9.40 -47.89 12.58
N SER A 164 -8.75 -48.13 11.44
CA SER A 164 -8.12 -49.42 11.20
C SER A 164 -6.86 -49.24 10.37
N LYS A 165 -5.78 -49.77 10.94
CA LYS A 165 -4.41 -49.95 10.41
C LYS A 165 -4.30 -49.86 8.89
N GLY A 166 -3.47 -48.92 8.44
CA GLY A 166 -2.98 -48.90 7.07
C GLY A 166 -1.92 -47.83 6.91
N THR A 167 -0.66 -48.23 7.00
CA THR A 167 0.50 -47.46 6.56
C THR A 167 0.22 -46.94 5.14
N LYS A 168 0.00 -45.63 4.99
CA LYS A 168 -0.02 -44.98 3.68
C LYS A 168 0.95 -43.83 3.70
N GLU A 169 1.92 -43.95 2.82
CA GLU A 169 2.94 -42.98 2.46
C GLU A 169 2.36 -41.57 2.40
N ASN A 170 3.05 -40.64 3.06
CA ASN A 170 2.86 -39.21 2.86
C ASN A 170 3.18 -38.86 1.40
N LYS A 171 2.19 -38.87 0.52
CA LYS A 171 2.23 -38.06 -0.69
C LYS A 171 2.00 -36.62 -0.26
N THR A 172 3.10 -35.88 -0.16
CA THR A 172 3.12 -34.42 -0.21
C THR A 172 2.12 -33.95 -1.28
N GLN A 173 1.06 -33.26 -0.86
CA GLN A 173 0.17 -32.59 -1.79
C GLN A 173 0.98 -31.49 -2.48
N GLU A 174 1.26 -31.67 -3.76
CA GLU A 174 1.95 -30.66 -4.59
C GLU A 174 1.03 -29.44 -4.75
N SER A 175 1.37 -28.34 -4.08
CA SER A 175 0.68 -27.06 -4.24
C SER A 175 0.69 -26.63 -5.71
N THR A 176 -0.50 -26.50 -6.31
CA THR A 176 -0.61 -26.02 -7.69
C THR A 176 -0.39 -24.52 -7.73
N VAL A 177 0.57 -24.09 -8.54
CA VAL A 177 0.96 -22.69 -8.73
C VAL A 177 0.56 -22.20 -10.10
N ALA A 178 -0.17 -21.06 -10.17
CA ALA A 178 -0.53 -20.39 -11.42
C ALA A 178 0.18 -19.03 -11.55
N PHE A 179 0.99 -18.85 -12.61
CA PHE A 179 1.56 -17.55 -12.99
C PHE A 179 0.68 -16.88 -14.04
N LEU A 180 0.36 -15.61 -13.84
CA LEU A 180 -0.43 -14.81 -14.76
C LEU A 180 0.45 -13.74 -15.42
N LYS A 181 0.28 -13.53 -16.72
CA LYS A 181 0.79 -12.40 -17.49
C LYS A 181 -0.37 -11.81 -18.28
N PHE A 182 -0.46 -10.49 -18.33
CA PHE A 182 -1.46 -9.76 -19.11
C PHE A 182 -0.78 -8.96 -20.21
N ASP A 183 -1.36 -8.98 -21.41
CA ASP A 183 -1.02 -8.06 -22.50
C ASP A 183 -2.31 -7.36 -22.96
N ILE A 184 -2.28 -6.04 -23.15
CA ILE A 184 -3.40 -5.22 -23.61
C ILE A 184 -3.07 -4.72 -25.02
N ASP A 185 -3.91 -5.03 -26.00
CA ASP A 185 -3.68 -4.72 -27.42
C ASP A 185 -2.29 -5.17 -27.94
N GLY A 186 -1.80 -6.29 -27.41
CA GLY A 186 -0.51 -6.87 -27.77
C GLY A 186 0.69 -6.31 -26.99
N GLU A 187 0.51 -5.28 -26.17
CA GLU A 187 1.55 -4.70 -25.34
C GLU A 187 1.49 -5.24 -23.90
N PRO A 188 2.64 -5.58 -23.27
CA PRO A 188 2.66 -6.05 -21.89
C PRO A 188 2.02 -5.07 -20.92
N ALA A 189 1.14 -5.57 -20.05
CA ALA A 189 0.52 -4.76 -19.01
C ALA A 189 1.59 -4.15 -18.10
N GLN A 190 1.56 -2.83 -17.97
CA GLN A 190 2.48 -2.07 -17.14
C GLN A 190 1.94 -1.94 -15.71
N GLN A 191 2.73 -1.30 -14.83
CA GLN A 191 2.27 -0.98 -13.48
C GLN A 191 1.00 -0.12 -13.50
N TRP A 192 0.83 0.74 -14.49
CA TRP A 192 -0.39 1.52 -14.74
C TRP A 192 -0.74 1.43 -16.23
N ASN A 193 -1.97 1.01 -16.54
CA ASN A 193 -2.45 0.85 -17.91
C ASN A 193 -3.53 1.87 -18.20
N TYR A 194 -3.25 2.78 -19.14
CA TYR A 194 -4.17 3.86 -19.50
C TYR A 194 -5.13 3.41 -20.57
N LEU A 195 -6.41 3.33 -20.23
CA LEU A 195 -7.47 2.97 -21.16
C LEU A 195 -8.43 4.14 -21.29
N LYS A 196 -8.94 4.33 -22.50
CA LYS A 196 -10.02 5.27 -22.75
C LYS A 196 -11.34 4.64 -22.34
N PRO A 197 -12.12 5.25 -21.44
CA PRO A 197 -13.46 4.76 -21.10
C PRO A 197 -14.36 4.63 -22.33
N GLY A 198 -15.24 3.64 -22.31
CA GLY A 198 -16.14 3.28 -23.42
C GLY A 198 -15.45 2.67 -24.63
N THR A 199 -14.13 2.43 -24.58
CA THR A 199 -13.37 1.77 -25.66
C THR A 199 -13.04 0.33 -25.27
N ALA A 200 -13.24 -0.60 -26.19
CA ALA A 200 -12.91 -2.00 -25.99
C ALA A 200 -11.47 -2.29 -26.42
N TYR A 201 -10.72 -2.94 -25.55
CA TYR A 201 -9.34 -3.37 -25.77
C TYR A 201 -9.26 -4.90 -25.70
N ASP A 202 -8.33 -5.49 -26.44
CA ASP A 202 -8.08 -6.92 -26.37
C ASP A 202 -7.17 -7.21 -25.17
N LEU A 203 -7.69 -7.98 -24.21
CA LEU A 203 -6.96 -8.45 -23.04
C LEU A 203 -6.51 -9.90 -23.28
N ASN A 204 -5.21 -10.07 -23.47
CA ASN A 204 -4.59 -11.38 -23.55
C ASN A 204 -4.08 -11.79 -22.18
N ILE A 205 -4.30 -13.05 -21.83
CA ILE A 205 -3.79 -13.65 -20.60
C ILE A 205 -2.94 -14.87 -20.94
N GLU A 206 -1.77 -14.96 -20.33
CA GLU A 206 -0.96 -16.19 -20.32
C GLU A 206 -0.93 -16.73 -18.90
N VAL A 207 -1.28 -18.01 -18.75
CA VAL A 207 -1.38 -18.70 -17.47
C VAL A 207 -0.43 -19.88 -17.49
N ARG A 208 0.50 -19.94 -16.54
CA ARG A 208 1.39 -21.11 -16.37
C ARG A 208 1.04 -21.86 -15.11
N VAL A 209 0.64 -23.12 -15.25
CA VAL A 209 0.15 -23.97 -14.17
C VAL A 209 1.19 -25.06 -13.89
N SER A 210 1.70 -25.13 -12.66
CA SER A 210 2.75 -26.10 -12.29
C SER A 210 2.26 -27.55 -12.30
N ASN A 211 1.05 -27.80 -11.80
CA ASN A 211 0.45 -29.13 -11.73
C ASN A 211 -1.05 -29.03 -11.99
N TRP A 212 -1.65 -29.98 -12.69
CA TRP A 212 -3.10 -29.98 -12.91
C TRP A 212 -3.73 -31.10 -12.09
N PRO A 213 -4.59 -30.80 -11.09
CA PRO A 213 -5.19 -31.82 -10.24
C PRO A 213 -5.88 -32.92 -11.04
N LYS A 214 -5.64 -34.19 -10.69
CA LYS A 214 -6.17 -35.33 -11.46
C LYS A 214 -7.69 -35.34 -11.58
N SER A 215 -8.39 -34.78 -10.59
CA SER A 215 -9.85 -34.71 -10.53
C SER A 215 -10.48 -33.45 -11.14
N ALA A 216 -9.66 -32.51 -11.65
CA ALA A 216 -10.14 -31.26 -12.25
C ALA A 216 -10.09 -31.35 -13.78
N ASN A 217 -11.12 -30.82 -14.45
CA ASN A 217 -11.22 -30.75 -15.90
C ASN A 217 -11.01 -29.34 -16.44
N PHE A 218 -11.35 -28.32 -15.66
CA PHE A 218 -11.30 -26.92 -16.06
C PHE A 218 -10.60 -26.05 -15.03
N LEU A 219 -9.81 -25.09 -15.50
CA LEU A 219 -9.32 -23.94 -14.76
C LEU A 219 -10.14 -22.71 -15.13
N SER A 220 -10.76 -22.06 -14.16
CA SER A 220 -11.50 -20.81 -14.35
C SER A 220 -10.72 -19.64 -13.74
N LEU A 221 -10.57 -18.56 -14.49
CA LEU A 221 -10.03 -17.29 -14.02
C LEU A 221 -11.11 -16.22 -14.04
N LYS A 222 -11.30 -15.52 -12.92
CA LYS A 222 -12.33 -14.49 -12.78
C LYS A 222 -11.75 -13.20 -12.20
N PRO A 223 -12.14 -12.02 -12.73
CA PRO A 223 -11.74 -10.76 -12.15
C PRO A 223 -12.46 -10.56 -10.81
N VAL A 224 -11.71 -10.03 -9.83
CA VAL A 224 -12.21 -9.68 -8.51
C VAL A 224 -11.89 -8.21 -8.27
N THR A 225 -12.93 -7.43 -8.07
CA THR A 225 -12.91 -5.99 -7.77
C THR A 225 -13.67 -5.74 -6.46
N ILE A 226 -13.45 -4.58 -5.86
CA ILE A 226 -14.18 -4.07 -4.68
C ILE A 226 -15.57 -3.54 -5.03
N ASP A 227 -15.80 -3.12 -6.28
CA ASP A 227 -17.07 -2.54 -6.72
C ASP A 227 -17.82 -3.51 -7.64
N ALA A 228 -19.08 -3.80 -7.32
CA ALA A 228 -19.89 -4.72 -8.11
C ALA A 228 -20.14 -4.23 -9.55
N ARG A 229 -20.13 -2.91 -9.78
CA ARG A 229 -20.36 -2.30 -11.09
C ARG A 229 -19.22 -2.55 -12.08
N GLU A 230 -18.04 -2.84 -11.56
CA GLU A 230 -16.82 -3.02 -12.35
C GLU A 230 -16.59 -4.48 -12.76
N ARG A 231 -17.41 -5.43 -12.27
CA ARG A 231 -17.19 -6.87 -12.50
C ARG A 231 -17.23 -7.26 -13.96
N ASP A 232 -18.15 -6.65 -14.72
CA ASP A 232 -18.38 -6.98 -16.13
C ASP A 232 -17.42 -6.25 -17.08
N TRP A 233 -16.52 -5.42 -16.55
CA TRP A 233 -15.54 -4.69 -17.35
C TRP A 233 -14.42 -5.58 -17.86
N LEU A 234 -14.17 -6.71 -17.20
CA LEU A 234 -13.12 -7.66 -17.52
C LEU A 234 -13.70 -9.05 -17.81
N PRO A 235 -13.07 -9.82 -18.71
CA PRO A 235 -13.57 -11.13 -19.10
C PRO A 235 -13.24 -12.21 -18.06
N ASP A 236 -14.14 -13.19 -17.94
CA ASP A 236 -13.83 -14.50 -17.35
C ASP A 236 -13.06 -15.34 -18.37
N PHE A 237 -12.03 -16.07 -17.92
CA PHE A 237 -11.33 -17.05 -18.76
C PHE A 237 -11.58 -18.46 -18.23
N ARG A 238 -11.74 -19.43 -19.14
CA ARG A 238 -11.87 -20.84 -18.78
C ARG A 238 -11.00 -21.68 -19.72
N PHE A 239 -10.21 -22.56 -19.13
CA PHE A 239 -9.29 -23.44 -19.85
C PHE A 239 -9.59 -24.89 -19.53
N GLU A 240 -9.56 -25.72 -20.56
CA GLU A 240 -9.62 -27.18 -20.43
C GLU A 240 -8.24 -27.75 -20.10
N LYS A 241 -8.22 -28.88 -19.41
CA LYS A 241 -6.99 -29.61 -19.11
C LYS A 241 -6.29 -30.02 -20.42
N PRO A 242 -5.03 -29.61 -20.65
CA PRO A 242 -4.27 -30.07 -21.80
C PRO A 242 -3.87 -31.54 -21.69
N GLU A 243 -3.64 -32.20 -22.82
CA GLU A 243 -3.03 -33.53 -22.85
C GLU A 243 -1.55 -33.47 -22.41
N GLY A 244 -1.07 -34.52 -21.74
CA GLY A 244 0.32 -34.65 -21.29
C GLY A 244 0.53 -34.42 -19.78
N GLU A 245 1.80 -34.38 -19.38
CA GLU A 245 2.22 -34.04 -18.01
C GLU A 245 2.70 -32.57 -17.96
N GLY A 246 2.43 -31.88 -16.85
CA GLY A 246 2.73 -30.46 -16.68
C GLY A 246 4.23 -30.12 -16.64
N PRO A 247 4.61 -28.83 -16.61
CA PRO A 247 3.74 -27.66 -16.46
C PRO A 247 3.00 -27.26 -17.73
N PHE A 248 1.81 -26.67 -17.57
CA PHE A 248 0.95 -26.25 -18.68
C PHE A 248 1.03 -24.74 -18.90
N THR A 249 1.11 -24.31 -20.17
CA THR A 249 0.98 -22.89 -20.54
C THR A 249 -0.29 -22.71 -21.37
N LEU A 250 -1.19 -21.88 -20.87
CA LEU A 250 -2.50 -21.61 -21.46
C LEU A 250 -2.57 -20.14 -21.88
N LYS A 251 -3.25 -19.86 -22.97
CA LYS A 251 -3.47 -18.49 -23.46
C LYS A 251 -4.95 -18.24 -23.70
N GLY A 252 -5.45 -17.13 -23.21
CA GLY A 252 -6.82 -16.68 -23.42
C GLY A 252 -6.83 -15.26 -23.98
N ILE A 253 -7.87 -14.94 -24.75
CA ILE A 253 -8.12 -13.61 -25.28
C ILE A 253 -9.56 -13.24 -24.90
N GLY A 254 -9.73 -12.07 -24.30
CA GLY A 254 -11.03 -11.51 -23.99
C GLY A 254 -11.01 -10.00 -24.23
N ARG A 255 -12.12 -9.33 -23.92
CA ARG A 255 -12.23 -7.88 -24.09
C ARG A 255 -12.40 -7.17 -22.77
N VAL A 256 -11.66 -6.09 -22.59
CA VAL A 256 -11.78 -5.19 -21.45
C VAL A 256 -12.39 -3.86 -21.90
N VAL A 257 -13.36 -3.36 -21.14
CA VAL A 257 -14.01 -2.06 -21.36
C VAL A 257 -14.14 -1.36 -20.01
N LEU A 258 -13.42 -0.26 -19.81
CA LEU A 258 -13.71 0.62 -18.68
C LEU A 258 -14.92 1.46 -19.04
N GLU A 259 -16.02 1.38 -18.29
CA GLU A 259 -17.22 2.16 -18.61
C GLU A 259 -17.13 3.60 -18.11
N VAL A 260 -16.41 3.81 -17.00
CA VAL A 260 -16.35 5.10 -16.30
C VAL A 260 -14.91 5.60 -16.23
N ALA A 261 -14.73 6.91 -16.43
CA ALA A 261 -13.46 7.58 -16.21
C ALA A 261 -13.17 7.71 -14.71
N ASN A 262 -11.92 7.49 -14.31
CA ASN A 262 -11.47 7.88 -12.97
C ASN A 262 -11.46 9.42 -12.89
N SER A 263 -11.93 9.98 -11.76
CA SER A 263 -11.55 11.35 -11.43
C SER A 263 -10.03 11.42 -11.38
N PHE A 264 -9.46 12.53 -11.86
CA PHE A 264 -8.03 12.60 -12.16
C PHE A 264 -7.13 12.35 -10.94
N GLY A 265 -7.60 12.66 -9.73
CA GLY A 265 -6.91 12.36 -8.47
C GLY A 265 -7.14 10.96 -7.90
N SER A 266 -8.13 10.22 -8.39
CA SER A 266 -8.53 8.93 -7.83
C SER A 266 -7.49 7.86 -8.05
N ARG A 267 -7.56 6.78 -7.26
CA ARG A 267 -6.73 5.59 -7.49
C ARG A 267 -7.17 4.90 -8.80
N PRO A 268 -6.26 4.24 -9.53
CA PRO A 268 -6.63 3.37 -10.64
C PRO A 268 -7.61 2.29 -10.19
N TYR A 269 -8.43 1.79 -11.12
CA TYR A 269 -9.23 0.60 -10.89
C TYR A 269 -8.32 -0.61 -10.70
N GLU A 270 -8.60 -1.39 -9.66
CA GLU A 270 -7.80 -2.54 -9.28
C GLU A 270 -8.58 -3.82 -9.48
N PHE A 271 -8.08 -4.66 -10.37
CA PHE A 271 -8.62 -5.98 -10.64
C PHE A 271 -7.64 -7.05 -10.23
N LEU A 272 -8.12 -8.01 -9.44
CA LEU A 272 -7.38 -9.20 -9.07
C LEU A 272 -7.96 -10.41 -9.79
N TYR A 273 -7.19 -11.14 -10.58
CA TYR A 273 -7.69 -12.40 -11.16
C TYR A 273 -7.57 -13.53 -10.14
N ALA A 274 -8.72 -14.13 -9.78
CA ALA A 274 -8.80 -15.36 -9.01
C ALA A 274 -8.77 -16.57 -9.96
N ALA A 275 -8.21 -17.69 -9.51
CA ALA A 275 -8.04 -18.92 -10.28
C ALA A 275 -8.58 -20.11 -9.48
N GLU A 276 -9.45 -20.90 -10.10
CA GLU A 276 -10.15 -21.99 -9.44
C GLU A 276 -10.31 -23.19 -10.38
N PHE A 277 -10.06 -24.40 -9.87
CA PHE A 277 -10.40 -25.64 -10.58
C PHE A 277 -11.82 -26.09 -10.26
N ASP A 278 -12.47 -26.74 -11.22
CA ASP A 278 -13.87 -27.22 -11.17
C ASP A 278 -14.08 -28.51 -10.34
N ASN A 279 -13.37 -28.74 -9.23
CA ASN A 279 -13.59 -29.95 -8.44
C ASN A 279 -14.66 -29.75 -7.36
N LEU A 280 -15.82 -30.39 -7.54
CA LEU A 280 -17.00 -30.33 -6.66
C LEU A 280 -16.86 -31.04 -5.30
N SER A 281 -15.82 -31.86 -5.11
CA SER A 281 -15.69 -32.72 -3.90
C SER A 281 -14.54 -32.34 -2.97
N ASN A 282 -13.66 -31.44 -3.41
CA ASN A 282 -12.58 -30.82 -2.65
C ASN A 282 -12.13 -29.60 -3.46
N CYS A 283 -12.58 -28.40 -3.09
CA CYS A 283 -12.08 -27.15 -3.66
C CYS A 283 -10.59 -26.99 -3.27
N GLN A 284 -9.69 -27.67 -3.99
CA GLN A 284 -8.26 -27.47 -3.83
C GLN A 284 -7.93 -26.08 -4.35
N ASN A 285 -7.66 -25.16 -3.42
CA ASN A 285 -7.26 -23.80 -3.74
C ASN A 285 -5.97 -23.82 -4.58
N VAL A 286 -6.01 -23.19 -5.75
CA VAL A 286 -4.81 -22.92 -6.54
C VAL A 286 -4.06 -21.76 -5.90
N ALA A 287 -2.82 -21.98 -5.52
CA ALA A 287 -1.95 -20.90 -5.07
C ALA A 287 -1.50 -20.10 -6.29
N ILE A 288 -2.15 -18.98 -6.61
CA ILE A 288 -1.67 -18.10 -7.68
C ILE A 288 -0.38 -17.42 -7.20
N VAL A 289 0.74 -17.66 -7.89
CA VAL A 289 2.02 -16.98 -7.64
C VAL A 289 2.37 -16.23 -8.92
N GLY A 290 2.34 -14.89 -8.93
CA GLY A 290 2.60 -14.08 -10.13
C GLY A 290 1.84 -12.74 -10.16
N HIS A 291 1.71 -12.12 -11.35
CA HIS A 291 0.96 -10.87 -11.54
C HIS A 291 -0.54 -11.12 -11.36
N ARG A 292 -1.02 -11.08 -10.12
CA ARG A 292 -2.46 -11.21 -9.84
C ARG A 292 -3.23 -9.92 -10.11
N ARG A 293 -2.54 -8.79 -10.17
CA ARG A 293 -3.09 -7.44 -10.10
C ARG A 293 -2.97 -6.73 -11.44
N LEU A 294 -4.10 -6.31 -11.98
CA LEU A 294 -4.20 -5.44 -13.14
C LEU A 294 -4.70 -4.07 -12.66
N LEU A 295 -3.89 -3.04 -12.86
CA LEU A 295 -4.24 -1.66 -12.55
C LEU A 295 -4.63 -0.94 -13.85
N LEU A 296 -5.90 -0.57 -13.94
CA LEU A 296 -6.47 0.08 -15.11
C LEU A 296 -6.86 1.51 -14.75
N GLU A 297 -6.42 2.47 -15.55
CA GLU A 297 -6.70 3.87 -15.36
C GLU A 297 -7.54 4.39 -16.52
N GLY A 298 -8.81 4.70 -16.21
CA GLY A 298 -9.75 5.34 -17.12
C GLY A 298 -9.47 6.83 -17.20
N SER A 299 -8.48 7.24 -17.98
CA SER A 299 -8.22 8.66 -18.23
C SER A 299 -8.60 9.01 -19.66
N ASP A 300 -9.56 9.92 -19.83
CA ASP A 300 -9.87 10.51 -21.13
C ASP A 300 -9.62 12.02 -21.11
N SER A 301 -8.40 12.43 -21.42
CA SER A 301 -8.06 13.85 -21.57
C SER A 301 -8.78 14.52 -22.75
N ALA A 302 -9.42 13.76 -23.65
CA ALA A 302 -10.20 14.32 -24.76
C ALA A 302 -11.67 14.58 -24.36
N GLN A 303 -12.28 13.73 -23.54
CA GLN A 303 -13.66 13.92 -23.05
C GLN A 303 -13.74 14.74 -21.76
N ALA A 304 -12.73 14.66 -20.90
CA ALA A 304 -12.65 15.40 -19.64
C ALA A 304 -11.28 16.13 -19.53
N PRO A 305 -11.02 17.15 -20.36
CA PRO A 305 -9.78 17.90 -20.31
C PRO A 305 -9.65 18.64 -18.98
N LEU A 306 -8.46 18.60 -18.38
CA LEU A 306 -8.20 19.21 -17.08
C LEU A 306 -7.85 20.68 -17.23
N THR A 307 -6.95 20.95 -18.17
CA THR A 307 -6.45 22.30 -18.44
C THR A 307 -7.10 22.90 -19.69
N GLY A 308 -7.77 22.08 -20.52
CA GLY A 308 -8.15 22.47 -21.89
C GLY A 308 -7.00 22.38 -22.90
N PHE A 309 -5.82 21.91 -22.47
CA PHE A 309 -4.62 21.77 -23.29
C PHE A 309 -4.07 20.34 -23.18
N SER A 310 -4.31 19.51 -24.19
CA SER A 310 -4.03 18.07 -24.15
C SER A 310 -2.57 17.69 -23.89
N ASN A 311 -1.62 18.54 -24.32
CA ASN A 311 -0.20 18.33 -24.07
C ASN A 311 0.16 18.56 -22.59
N VAL A 312 -0.46 19.56 -21.95
CA VAL A 312 -0.33 19.81 -20.51
C VAL A 312 -1.00 18.69 -19.71
N ASP A 313 -2.20 18.26 -20.10
CA ASP A 313 -2.93 17.18 -19.44
C ASP A 313 -2.11 15.87 -19.43
N ARG A 314 -1.47 15.54 -20.56
CA ARG A 314 -0.57 14.38 -20.67
C ARG A 314 0.63 14.49 -19.74
N HIS A 315 1.17 15.69 -19.55
CA HIS A 315 2.26 15.91 -18.62
C HIS A 315 1.81 15.82 -17.16
N LEU A 316 0.65 16.37 -16.82
CA LEU A 316 0.09 16.27 -15.46
C LEU A 316 -0.18 14.81 -15.05
N ILE A 317 -0.49 13.91 -15.99
CA ILE A 317 -0.54 12.46 -15.72
C ILE A 317 0.81 11.95 -15.20
N LYS A 318 1.93 12.39 -15.79
CA LYS A 318 3.28 12.01 -15.33
C LYS A 318 3.57 12.59 -13.93
N ILE A 319 3.18 13.84 -13.69
CA ILE A 319 3.33 14.48 -12.38
C ILE A 319 2.56 13.72 -11.30
N ARG A 320 1.30 13.39 -11.55
CA ARG A 320 0.48 12.58 -10.64
C ARG A 320 1.12 11.23 -10.33
N ASN A 321 1.68 10.59 -11.34
CA ASN A 321 2.37 9.31 -11.19
C ASN A 321 3.59 9.39 -10.26
N ILE A 322 4.37 10.46 -10.39
CA ILE A 322 5.48 10.77 -9.46
C ILE A 322 4.93 10.96 -8.04
N LEU A 323 3.86 11.73 -7.87
CA LEU A 323 3.22 11.96 -6.57
C LEU A 323 2.67 10.68 -5.94
N ARG A 324 2.08 9.78 -6.72
CA ARG A 324 1.59 8.48 -6.24
C ARG A 324 2.71 7.56 -5.73
N ALA A 325 3.92 7.70 -6.29
CA ALA A 325 5.09 6.97 -5.83
C ALA A 325 5.77 7.63 -4.61
N PHE A 326 5.34 8.83 -4.21
CA PHE A 326 5.94 9.57 -3.11
C PHE A 326 5.56 8.96 -1.73
N PRO A 327 6.54 8.60 -0.88
CA PRO A 327 6.26 7.94 0.40
C PRO A 327 5.44 8.80 1.36
N GLY A 328 4.34 8.23 1.86
CA GLY A 328 3.52 8.86 2.92
C GLY A 328 2.61 9.99 2.44
N LEU A 329 2.45 10.20 1.13
CA LEU A 329 1.51 11.16 0.59
C LEU A 329 0.08 10.59 0.58
N HIS A 330 -0.88 11.33 1.13
CA HIS A 330 -2.28 10.88 1.20
C HIS A 330 -2.95 10.97 -0.18
N SER A 331 -3.88 10.05 -0.50
CA SER A 331 -4.57 10.07 -1.80
C SER A 331 -5.40 11.33 -2.02
N ASP A 332 -5.98 11.88 -0.95
CA ASP A 332 -6.80 13.08 -1.05
C ASP A 332 -5.92 14.31 -1.32
N ASP A 333 -4.73 14.38 -0.71
CA ASP A 333 -3.76 15.45 -0.99
C ASP A 333 -3.29 15.41 -2.45
N ILE A 334 -3.08 14.20 -3.01
CA ILE A 334 -2.78 14.02 -4.43
C ILE A 334 -3.97 14.52 -5.27
N ALA A 335 -5.19 14.13 -4.93
CA ALA A 335 -6.37 14.53 -5.69
C ALA A 335 -6.57 16.05 -5.69
N ASN A 336 -6.47 16.69 -4.52
CA ASN A 336 -6.60 18.13 -4.36
C ASN A 336 -5.48 18.88 -5.10
N THR A 337 -4.25 18.37 -5.02
CA THR A 337 -3.12 18.91 -5.79
C THR A 337 -3.40 18.83 -7.29
N MET A 338 -3.92 17.70 -7.77
CA MET A 338 -4.20 17.54 -9.20
C MET A 338 -5.32 18.45 -9.70
N VAL A 339 -6.33 18.75 -8.87
CA VAL A 339 -7.36 19.77 -9.18
C VAL A 339 -6.71 21.14 -9.37
N ILE A 340 -5.85 21.55 -8.44
CA ILE A 340 -5.13 22.83 -8.52
C ILE A 340 -4.20 22.88 -9.72
N LEU A 341 -3.48 21.80 -10.02
CA LEU A 341 -2.62 21.72 -11.20
C LEU A 341 -3.42 21.79 -12.52
N GLY A 342 -4.67 21.31 -12.56
CA GLY A 342 -5.57 21.55 -13.69
C GLY A 342 -5.87 23.04 -13.89
N GLY A 343 -6.08 23.77 -12.79
CA GLY A 343 -6.20 25.23 -12.77
C GLY A 343 -4.94 25.95 -13.22
N LEU A 344 -3.81 25.66 -12.58
CA LEU A 344 -2.52 26.30 -12.84
C LEU A 344 -1.97 25.96 -14.22
N GLY A 345 -2.13 24.72 -14.68
CA GLY A 345 -1.73 24.29 -16.03
C GLY A 345 -2.52 25.03 -17.11
N ASN A 346 -3.81 25.28 -16.88
CA ASN A 346 -4.61 26.15 -17.76
C ASN A 346 -4.06 27.58 -17.78
N VAL A 347 -3.73 28.16 -16.61
CA VAL A 347 -3.13 29.51 -16.54
C VAL A 347 -1.79 29.57 -17.26
N ALA A 348 -0.89 28.60 -17.03
CA ALA A 348 0.42 28.53 -17.66
C ALA A 348 0.31 28.45 -19.19
N ALA A 349 -0.62 27.63 -19.70
CA ALA A 349 -0.85 27.49 -21.14
C ALA A 349 -1.44 28.76 -21.77
N GLN A 350 -2.38 29.42 -21.07
CA GLN A 350 -2.90 30.71 -21.49
C GLN A 350 -1.83 31.80 -21.46
N ALA A 351 -0.93 31.79 -20.48
CA ALA A 351 0.17 32.75 -20.40
C ALA A 351 1.10 32.64 -21.61
N LEU A 352 1.44 31.41 -22.02
CA LEU A 352 2.23 31.14 -23.21
C LEU A 352 1.52 31.56 -24.51
N LYS A 353 0.23 31.22 -24.67
CA LYS A 353 -0.51 31.44 -25.93
C LYS A 353 -1.07 32.85 -26.12
N ALA A 354 -1.55 33.46 -25.04
CA ALA A 354 -2.28 34.73 -25.08
C ALA A 354 -1.48 35.91 -24.49
N SER A 355 -0.22 35.67 -24.10
CA SER A 355 0.64 36.69 -23.46
C SER A 355 -0.02 37.32 -22.23
N LEU A 356 -0.60 36.49 -21.36
CA LEU A 356 -1.39 36.92 -20.20
C LEU A 356 -0.62 37.86 -19.26
N PHE A 357 0.69 37.66 -19.15
CA PHE A 357 1.58 38.45 -18.30
C PHE A 357 2.65 39.15 -19.15
N ILE A 358 2.77 40.46 -18.96
CA ILE A 358 3.79 41.29 -19.63
C ILE A 358 5.10 41.28 -18.86
N ALA A 359 6.18 41.71 -19.51
CA ALA A 359 7.48 41.80 -18.86
C ALA A 359 7.44 42.76 -17.65
N GLY A 360 8.07 42.36 -16.55
CA GLY A 360 8.09 43.15 -15.32
C GLY A 360 6.74 43.20 -14.58
N THR A 361 5.88 42.20 -14.77
CA THR A 361 4.65 42.09 -13.98
C THR A 361 5.00 42.00 -12.49
N SER A 362 4.30 42.74 -11.63
CA SER A 362 4.54 42.72 -10.18
C SER A 362 3.90 41.51 -9.52
N GLU A 363 4.47 41.08 -8.39
CA GLU A 363 3.96 39.96 -7.59
C GLU A 363 2.49 40.14 -7.19
N GLN A 364 2.11 41.32 -6.70
CA GLN A 364 0.72 41.61 -6.36
C GLN A 364 -0.24 41.45 -7.56
N LYS A 365 0.16 41.86 -8.77
CA LYS A 365 -0.65 41.70 -9.98
C LYS A 365 -0.76 40.22 -10.37
N PHE A 366 0.34 39.47 -10.25
CA PHE A 366 0.38 38.04 -10.50
C PHE A 366 -0.54 37.28 -9.52
N GLN A 367 -0.38 37.51 -8.21
CA GLN A 367 -1.18 36.91 -7.15
C GLN A 367 -2.67 37.15 -7.35
N ARG A 368 -3.07 38.40 -7.60
CA ARG A 368 -4.47 38.74 -7.86
C ARG A 368 -5.02 38.00 -9.07
N LYS A 369 -4.25 37.91 -10.17
CA LYS A 369 -4.72 37.27 -11.39
C LYS A 369 -4.81 35.74 -11.25
N ILE A 370 -3.85 35.12 -10.58
CA ILE A 370 -3.90 33.69 -10.25
C ILE A 370 -5.12 33.39 -9.40
N ALA A 371 -5.34 34.15 -8.32
CA ALA A 371 -6.50 33.95 -7.45
C ALA A 371 -7.83 34.15 -8.21
N GLU A 372 -7.93 35.15 -9.09
CA GLU A 372 -9.11 35.38 -9.95
C GLU A 372 -9.39 34.18 -10.88
N MET A 373 -8.36 33.68 -11.57
CA MET A 373 -8.51 32.58 -12.54
C MET A 373 -8.73 31.21 -11.88
N LEU A 374 -8.17 31.00 -10.68
CA LEU A 374 -8.45 29.79 -9.92
C LEU A 374 -9.86 29.84 -9.33
N ARG A 375 -10.31 30.99 -8.80
CA ARG A 375 -11.67 31.12 -8.24
C ARG A 375 -12.79 31.00 -9.27
N SER A 376 -12.52 31.28 -10.54
CA SER A 376 -13.52 31.15 -11.60
C SER A 376 -13.80 29.70 -12.02
N ARG A 377 -13.01 28.75 -11.52
CA ARG A 377 -13.20 27.31 -11.74
C ARG A 377 -14.16 26.75 -10.71
N ASN A 378 -15.18 26.01 -11.16
CA ASN A 378 -16.25 25.53 -10.29
C ASN A 378 -15.74 24.51 -9.26
N GLU A 379 -14.71 23.74 -9.61
CA GLU A 379 -14.07 22.76 -8.75
C GLU A 379 -13.03 23.35 -7.78
N ILE A 380 -12.77 24.68 -7.83
CA ILE A 380 -11.82 25.37 -6.95
C ILE A 380 -12.48 26.49 -6.14
N GLY A 381 -13.44 27.21 -6.73
CA GLY A 381 -13.95 28.51 -6.29
C GLY A 381 -14.14 28.70 -4.78
N GLU A 382 -15.04 27.92 -4.18
CA GLU A 382 -15.41 28.05 -2.77
C GLU A 382 -14.31 27.62 -1.79
N ASN A 383 -13.45 26.69 -2.22
CA ASN A 383 -12.44 26.07 -1.36
C ASN A 383 -11.06 26.72 -1.49
N LEU A 384 -10.92 27.73 -2.37
CA LEU A 384 -9.71 28.54 -2.45
C LEU A 384 -9.71 29.65 -1.41
N GLN A 385 -8.96 29.43 -0.34
CA GLN A 385 -8.77 30.39 0.73
C GLN A 385 -7.56 31.28 0.41
N GLY A 386 -7.64 32.54 0.82
CA GLY A 386 -6.52 33.47 0.75
C GLY A 386 -6.58 34.43 1.93
N HIS A 387 -5.45 34.62 2.60
CA HIS A 387 -5.37 35.56 3.71
C HIS A 387 -5.09 36.98 3.17
N PRO A 388 -6.01 37.95 3.37
CA PRO A 388 -5.73 39.33 3.02
C PRO A 388 -4.74 39.93 4.02
N GLU A 389 -3.63 40.48 3.55
CA GLU A 389 -2.85 41.39 4.41
C GLU A 389 -3.59 42.72 4.59
N ALA A 390 -3.31 43.39 5.71
CA ALA A 390 -3.75 44.77 6.00
C ALA A 390 -3.28 45.83 4.97
N ALA A 391 -2.48 45.45 3.98
CA ALA A 391 -1.92 46.31 2.93
C ALA A 391 -2.31 45.89 1.48
N GLY A 392 -3.36 45.07 1.30
CA GLY A 392 -3.98 44.87 -0.01
C GLY A 392 -3.31 43.87 -0.96
N GLY A 393 -2.49 42.94 -0.45
CA GLY A 393 -2.02 41.74 -1.14
C GLY A 393 -2.59 40.46 -0.52
N ILE A 394 -2.75 39.39 -1.31
CA ILE A 394 -3.06 38.04 -0.81
C ILE A 394 -1.72 37.31 -0.76
N THR A 395 -1.18 37.09 0.44
CA THR A 395 0.18 36.57 0.61
C THR A 395 0.24 35.06 0.43
N ASP A 396 -0.74 34.31 0.94
CA ASP A 396 -0.74 32.85 0.90
C ASP A 396 -2.11 32.33 0.43
N LEU A 397 -2.12 31.54 -0.66
CA LEU A 397 -3.31 30.81 -1.12
C LEU A 397 -3.27 29.38 -0.59
N THR A 398 -4.43 28.85 -0.21
CA THR A 398 -4.59 27.43 0.14
C THR A 398 -5.83 26.88 -0.54
N PHE A 399 -5.79 25.60 -0.91
CA PHE A 399 -6.94 24.86 -1.42
C PHE A 399 -7.00 23.50 -0.75
N GLU A 400 -8.09 23.22 -0.02
CA GLU A 400 -8.23 21.98 0.76
C GLU A 400 -6.97 21.69 1.61
N ASP A 401 -6.48 22.74 2.29
CA ASP A 401 -5.27 22.78 3.09
C ASP A 401 -3.94 22.55 2.33
N ILE A 402 -3.95 22.45 0.99
CA ILE A 402 -2.73 22.43 0.17
C ILE A 402 -2.22 23.87 -0.03
N PRO A 403 -1.02 24.23 0.44
CA PRO A 403 -0.50 25.58 0.28
C PRO A 403 0.01 25.84 -1.15
N ILE A 404 -0.25 27.04 -1.63
CA ILE A 404 0.14 27.56 -2.93
C ILE A 404 0.93 28.85 -2.71
N GLU A 405 2.25 28.73 -2.78
CA GLU A 405 3.20 29.85 -2.70
C GLU A 405 3.32 30.52 -4.07
N LEU A 406 3.21 31.85 -4.13
CA LEU A 406 3.25 32.62 -5.37
C LEU A 406 4.43 33.60 -5.39
N LYS A 407 5.34 33.45 -6.36
CA LYS A 407 6.52 34.32 -6.53
C LYS A 407 6.64 34.87 -7.95
N VAL A 408 7.50 35.88 -8.13
CA VAL A 408 7.85 36.42 -9.46
C VAL A 408 9.37 36.51 -9.65
N GLU A 409 9.85 36.21 -10.85
CA GLU A 409 11.20 36.48 -11.34
C GLU A 409 11.14 37.33 -12.63
N ASN A 410 11.83 38.46 -12.63
CA ASN A 410 11.77 39.46 -13.71
C ASN A 410 13.13 39.73 -14.39
N ASN A 411 14.22 39.15 -13.87
CA ASN A 411 15.58 39.49 -14.28
C ASN A 411 16.23 38.41 -15.14
N LYS A 412 15.94 37.13 -14.88
CA LYS A 412 16.55 36.00 -15.58
C LYS A 412 15.52 34.94 -15.94
N VAL A 413 15.71 34.33 -17.11
CA VAL A 413 14.96 33.13 -17.51
C VAL A 413 15.46 31.98 -16.66
N LEU A 414 14.61 31.43 -15.82
CA LEU A 414 14.88 30.33 -14.90
C LEU A 414 13.89 29.18 -15.13
N PHE A 415 14.26 27.98 -14.70
CA PHE A 415 13.47 26.75 -14.80
C PHE A 415 13.08 26.23 -13.40
N PRO A 416 12.15 25.28 -13.27
CA PRO A 416 11.66 24.81 -11.98
C PRO A 416 12.76 24.54 -10.94
N LYS A 417 13.84 23.86 -11.33
CA LYS A 417 14.99 23.52 -10.48
C LYS A 417 15.76 24.72 -9.91
N ASP A 418 15.67 25.89 -10.53
CA ASP A 418 16.42 27.09 -10.14
C ASP A 418 15.74 27.85 -8.98
N PHE A 419 14.51 27.46 -8.60
CA PHE A 419 13.71 28.10 -7.57
C PHE A 419 13.85 27.46 -6.18
N GLN A 420 14.89 26.66 -5.95
CA GLN A 420 15.18 26.01 -4.65
C GLN A 420 15.21 26.99 -3.47
N LYS A 421 15.59 28.25 -3.70
CA LYS A 421 15.60 29.32 -2.67
C LYS A 421 14.23 29.55 -2.00
N TYR A 422 13.13 29.11 -2.62
CA TYR A 422 11.78 29.25 -2.07
C TYR A 422 11.25 27.94 -1.45
N PHE A 423 11.99 26.83 -1.54
CA PHE A 423 11.51 25.51 -1.10
C PHE A 423 11.28 25.44 0.41
N ASP A 424 12.17 26.05 1.20
CA ASP A 424 12.02 26.09 2.66
C ASP A 424 10.73 26.81 3.09
N GLN A 425 10.39 27.91 2.41
CA GLN A 425 9.15 28.64 2.67
C GLN A 425 7.92 27.78 2.34
N THR A 426 7.88 27.21 1.13
CA THR A 426 6.76 26.35 0.70
C THR A 426 6.59 25.12 1.60
N ALA A 427 7.69 24.48 2.00
CA ALA A 427 7.66 23.31 2.86
C ALA A 427 7.24 23.66 4.30
N ALA A 428 7.66 24.81 4.83
CA ALA A 428 7.25 25.27 6.17
C ALA A 428 5.73 25.47 6.23
N TYR A 429 5.12 26.06 5.21
CA TYR A 429 3.66 26.19 5.14
C TYR A 429 2.96 24.84 5.03
N ALA A 430 3.45 23.92 4.20
CA ALA A 430 2.88 22.58 4.07
C ALA A 430 2.88 21.85 5.42
N ILE A 431 4.01 21.87 6.13
CA ILE A 431 4.13 21.26 7.46
C ILE A 431 3.20 21.93 8.47
N GLY A 432 3.10 23.27 8.43
CA GLY A 432 2.20 24.04 9.30
C GLY A 432 0.72 23.65 9.14
N LEU A 433 0.32 23.23 7.94
CA LEU A 433 -1.02 22.73 7.63
C LEU A 433 -1.15 21.21 7.76
N GLY A 434 -0.14 20.52 8.30
CA GLY A 434 -0.14 19.07 8.46
C GLY A 434 -0.01 18.28 7.16
N LYS A 435 0.41 18.93 6.07
CA LYS A 435 0.57 18.34 4.75
C LYS A 435 2.01 17.92 4.48
N ARG A 436 2.16 16.99 3.54
CA ARG A 436 3.46 16.55 2.97
C ARG A 436 3.66 16.99 1.53
N ILE A 437 2.85 17.93 1.07
CA ILE A 437 2.93 18.50 -0.27
C ILE A 437 2.62 20.00 -0.23
N GLY A 438 3.33 20.77 -1.04
CA GLY A 438 3.05 22.17 -1.29
C GLY A 438 3.32 22.52 -2.75
N ILE A 439 2.70 23.59 -3.23
CA ILE A 439 2.80 24.05 -4.61
C ILE A 439 3.52 25.39 -4.62
N LEU A 440 4.58 25.51 -5.41
CA LEU A 440 5.29 26.76 -5.67
C LEU A 440 5.01 27.21 -7.10
N VAL A 441 4.33 28.34 -7.27
CA VAL A 441 4.05 28.92 -8.58
C VAL A 441 4.91 30.16 -8.77
N VAL A 442 5.71 30.18 -9.82
CA VAL A 442 6.58 31.32 -10.12
C VAL A 442 6.24 31.90 -11.47
N LEU A 443 5.89 33.18 -11.52
CA LEU A 443 5.84 33.91 -12.79
C LEU A 443 7.26 34.29 -13.20
N GLU A 444 7.72 33.77 -14.33
CA GLU A 444 8.94 34.21 -14.97
C GLU A 444 8.58 35.19 -16.10
N SER A 445 8.74 36.50 -15.85
CA SER A 445 8.34 37.57 -16.77
C SER A 445 9.50 38.45 -17.24
N THR A 446 10.65 37.85 -17.50
CA THR A 446 11.70 38.53 -18.29
C THR A 446 11.20 38.88 -19.69
N SER A 447 11.73 39.95 -20.26
CA SER A 447 11.49 40.31 -21.67
C SER A 447 12.09 39.24 -22.59
N LYS A 448 11.26 38.62 -23.42
CA LYS A 448 11.67 37.55 -24.34
C LYS A 448 11.65 38.05 -25.78
N SER A 449 12.65 37.65 -26.55
CA SER A 449 12.71 37.85 -28.01
C SER A 449 12.68 36.54 -28.79
N ALA A 450 12.71 35.40 -28.09
CA ALA A 450 12.69 34.07 -28.66
C ALA A 450 11.78 33.16 -27.80
N PRO A 451 11.30 32.03 -28.36
CA PRO A 451 10.62 31.01 -27.58
C PRO A 451 11.48 30.50 -26.43
N VAL A 452 10.85 30.20 -25.29
CA VAL A 452 11.52 29.66 -24.10
C VAL A 452 10.81 28.39 -23.68
N GLY A 453 11.50 27.27 -23.77
CA GLY A 453 11.05 25.96 -23.30
C GLY A 453 9.72 25.50 -23.91
N VAL A 454 9.19 24.44 -23.32
CA VAL A 454 7.80 24.01 -23.50
C VAL A 454 7.13 23.95 -22.13
N ILE A 455 5.81 24.04 -22.09
CA ILE A 455 5.05 24.08 -20.82
C ILE A 455 5.23 22.80 -19.98
N GLU A 456 5.57 21.69 -20.61
CA GLU A 456 5.90 20.43 -19.96
C GLU A 456 7.17 20.55 -19.11
N ASP A 457 8.15 21.37 -19.52
CA ASP A 457 9.38 21.60 -18.74
C ASP A 457 9.17 22.60 -17.59
N ASP A 458 7.99 23.22 -17.52
CA ASP A 458 7.65 24.25 -16.55
C ASP A 458 6.90 23.70 -15.34
N ILE A 459 6.56 22.41 -15.32
CA ILE A 459 5.88 21.75 -14.18
C ILE A 459 6.72 20.55 -13.74
N GLU A 460 7.23 20.56 -12.52
CA GLU A 460 8.11 19.52 -11.99
C GLU A 460 7.89 19.28 -10.48
N VAL A 461 8.17 18.06 -10.02
CA VAL A 461 8.07 17.67 -8.60
C VAL A 461 9.46 17.52 -8.01
N PHE A 462 9.70 18.17 -6.89
CA PHE A 462 10.94 18.05 -6.12
C PHE A 462 10.67 17.40 -4.76
N THR A 463 11.63 16.60 -4.30
CA THR A 463 11.64 16.09 -2.93
C THR A 463 12.47 17.03 -2.07
N HIS A 464 11.85 17.67 -1.08
CA HIS A 464 12.54 18.57 -0.16
C HIS A 464 12.68 17.92 1.23
N PRO A 465 13.90 17.70 1.74
CA PRO A 465 14.10 17.15 3.08
C PRO A 465 13.82 18.22 4.15
N THR A 466 13.01 17.86 5.14
CA THR A 466 12.66 18.72 6.28
C THR A 466 12.86 17.96 7.58
N GLY A 467 14.05 18.09 8.18
CA GLY A 467 14.43 17.32 9.36
C GLY A 467 14.43 15.81 9.08
N GLN A 468 13.54 15.06 9.75
CA GLN A 468 13.37 13.61 9.56
C GLN A 468 12.26 13.24 8.55
N SER A 469 11.59 14.23 7.94
CA SER A 469 10.53 14.00 6.96
C SER A 469 10.93 14.54 5.58
N GLN A 470 10.15 14.19 4.57
CA GLN A 470 10.24 14.73 3.22
C GLN A 470 8.90 15.36 2.84
N VAL A 471 8.98 16.49 2.13
CA VAL A 471 7.82 17.20 1.57
C VAL A 471 7.97 17.23 0.05
N ALA A 472 6.91 16.89 -0.67
CA ALA A 472 6.84 17.05 -2.11
C ALA A 472 6.57 18.52 -2.45
N ILE A 473 7.40 19.14 -3.28
CA ILE A 473 7.19 20.50 -3.78
C ILE A 473 6.90 20.42 -5.26
N VAL A 474 5.67 20.77 -5.66
CA VAL A 474 5.31 20.87 -7.07
C VAL A 474 5.58 22.30 -7.52
N VAL A 475 6.55 22.47 -8.41
CA VAL A 475 6.91 23.78 -8.97
C VAL A 475 6.20 23.97 -10.29
N VAL A 476 5.51 25.09 -10.46
CA VAL A 476 4.84 25.51 -11.69
C VAL A 476 5.40 26.85 -12.12
N VAL A 477 6.07 26.90 -13.27
CA VAL A 477 6.58 28.14 -13.86
C VAL A 477 5.56 28.67 -14.87
N VAL A 478 5.06 29.87 -14.63
CA VAL A 478 4.18 30.58 -15.55
C VAL A 478 5.05 31.51 -16.39
N ARG A 479 5.07 31.32 -17.71
CA ARG A 479 5.90 32.12 -18.62
C ARG A 479 5.19 33.40 -19.07
N GLY A 480 5.77 34.55 -18.74
CA GLY A 480 5.32 35.88 -19.18
C GLY A 480 6.36 36.58 -20.05
N GLY A 481 6.10 37.82 -20.45
CA GLY A 481 7.08 38.68 -21.13
C GLY A 481 7.34 38.34 -22.60
N PHE A 482 6.50 37.51 -23.21
CA PHE A 482 6.49 37.33 -24.66
C PHE A 482 5.95 38.58 -25.37
N PRO A 483 6.49 38.92 -26.55
CA PRO A 483 5.92 39.97 -27.37
C PRO A 483 4.56 39.50 -27.90
N LYS A 484 3.65 40.46 -28.11
CA LYS A 484 2.34 40.15 -28.69
C LYS A 484 2.53 39.51 -30.07
N PRO A 485 1.69 38.53 -30.47
CA PRO A 485 1.78 37.90 -31.78
C PRO A 485 1.84 38.91 -32.95
N SER A 486 1.12 40.04 -32.84
CA SER A 486 1.12 41.13 -33.81
C SER A 486 2.47 41.86 -33.98
N SER A 487 3.40 41.69 -33.03
CA SER A 487 4.74 42.27 -33.10
C SER A 487 5.69 41.48 -34.01
N TYR A 488 5.39 40.22 -34.34
CA TYR A 488 6.20 39.39 -35.25
C TYR A 488 5.90 39.60 -36.73
N SER A 489 4.83 40.33 -37.07
CA SER A 489 4.40 40.59 -38.44
C SER A 489 4.92 41.90 -39.02
N ARG A 490 5.97 42.50 -38.42
CA ARG A 490 6.57 43.77 -38.86
C ARG A 490 7.94 43.58 -39.47
#